data_AF-A0A1W9MJN0-F1
#
_entry.id   AF-A0A1W9MJN0-F1
#
_cell.length_a   1.000
_cell.length_b   1.000
_cell.length_c   1.000
_cell.angle_alpha   90.00
_cell.angle_beta   90.00
_cell.angle_gamma   90.00
#
_symmetry.space_group_name_H-M   'P 1'
#
loop_
_entity.id
_entity.type
_entity.pdbx_description
1 polymer ?
#
loop_
_entity_poly.entity_id
_entity_poly.type
_entity_poly.pdbx_seq_one_letter_code
_entity_poly.pdbx_strand_id
1 'polypeptide(L)'
;LSPLNSPRIWVDLGYFGIEKDYPFLNVIIPIKKPKGCELNAMDKLINKAISSVRVIVENAIAGVKRFKMVTDVFRNKTVDLKDKVMAIACGL
;
A
#
# COMPACT_ATOMS: atom_id res chain seq x y z
N LEU A 1 -17.03 -16.49 -8.98
CA LEU A 1 -17.10 -15.04 -8.70
C LEU A 1 -16.37 -14.33 -9.83
N SER A 2 -17.03 -13.45 -10.58
CA SER A 2 -16.38 -12.75 -11.70
C SER A 2 -15.19 -11.92 -11.20
N PRO A 3 -14.04 -11.90 -11.92
CA PRO A 3 -12.87 -11.10 -11.53
C PRO A 3 -13.16 -9.59 -11.38
N LEU A 4 -14.23 -9.11 -12.00
CA LEU A 4 -14.69 -7.72 -11.97
C LEU A 4 -15.33 -7.30 -10.63
N ASN A 5 -15.83 -8.24 -9.82
CA ASN A 5 -16.43 -7.94 -8.52
C ASN A 5 -15.47 -8.15 -7.34
N SER A 6 -14.21 -8.51 -7.62
CA SER A 6 -13.18 -8.69 -6.59
C SER A 6 -12.54 -7.35 -6.22
N PRO A 7 -12.23 -7.09 -4.94
CA PRO A 7 -11.56 -5.87 -4.53
C PRO A 7 -10.19 -5.75 -5.22
N ARG A 8 -9.85 -4.52 -5.66
CA ARG A 8 -8.54 -4.21 -6.23
C ARG A 8 -7.51 -4.09 -5.12
N ILE A 9 -6.49 -4.93 -5.16
CA ILE A 9 -5.42 -4.97 -4.15
C ILE A 9 -4.24 -4.16 -4.66
N TRP A 10 -3.91 -3.07 -3.96
CA TRP A 10 -2.77 -2.23 -4.28
C TRP A 10 -1.55 -2.72 -3.53
N VAL A 11 -0.45 -2.98 -4.24
CA VAL A 11 0.80 -3.46 -3.65
C VAL A 11 2.00 -2.73 -4.23
N ASP A 12 3.07 -2.68 -3.44
CA ASP A 12 4.36 -2.14 -3.87
C ASP A 12 5.19 -3.20 -4.62
N LEU A 13 6.28 -2.76 -5.26
CA LEU A 13 7.21 -3.63 -5.99
C LEU A 13 7.88 -4.72 -5.14
N GLY A 14 7.84 -4.61 -3.80
CA GLY A 14 8.28 -5.67 -2.89
C GLY A 14 7.46 -6.96 -3.02
N TYR A 15 6.24 -6.87 -3.56
CA TYR A 15 5.35 -8.01 -3.82
C TYR A 15 5.35 -8.43 -5.30
N PHE A 16 6.38 -8.04 -6.05
CA PHE A 16 6.48 -8.41 -7.46
C PHE A 16 6.49 -9.93 -7.62
N GLY A 17 5.49 -10.47 -8.33
CA GLY A 17 5.27 -11.91 -8.47
C GLY A 17 4.03 -12.45 -7.77
N ILE A 18 3.36 -11.64 -6.93
CA ILE A 18 2.13 -12.04 -6.22
C ILE A 18 1.02 -12.56 -7.15
N GLU A 19 0.93 -12.03 -8.36
CA GLU A 19 -0.04 -12.46 -9.37
C GLU A 19 0.21 -13.90 -9.86
N LYS A 20 1.44 -14.41 -9.75
CA LYS A 20 1.76 -15.80 -10.10
C LYS A 20 1.32 -16.76 -9.00
N ASP A 21 1.56 -16.39 -7.74
CA ASP A 21 1.21 -17.19 -6.58
C ASP A 21 -0.32 -17.17 -6.33
N TYR A 22 -0.96 -16.05 -6.68
CA TYR A 22 -2.39 -15.83 -6.48
C TYR A 22 -3.08 -15.25 -7.74
N PRO A 23 -3.28 -16.07 -8.79
CA PRO A 23 -3.80 -15.62 -10.09
C PRO A 23 -5.25 -15.13 -10.06
N PHE A 24 -5.97 -15.37 -8.97
CA PHE A 24 -7.35 -14.92 -8.77
C PHE A 24 -7.44 -13.51 -8.16
N LEU A 25 -6.32 -12.92 -7.74
CA LEU A 25 -6.30 -11.56 -7.18
C LEU A 25 -6.29 -10.52 -8.28
N ASN A 26 -7.09 -9.46 -8.09
CA ASN A 26 -7.06 -8.28 -8.93
C ASN A 26 -6.03 -7.29 -8.36
N VAL A 27 -4.79 -7.37 -8.83
CA VAL A 27 -3.66 -6.62 -8.24
C VAL A 27 -3.35 -5.37 -9.07
N ILE A 28 -3.10 -4.26 -8.38
CA ILE A 28 -2.50 -3.06 -8.95
C ILE A 28 -1.09 -2.93 -8.37
N ILE A 29 -0.09 -3.12 -9.23
CA ILE A 29 1.32 -2.98 -8.90
C ILE A 29 1.98 -2.01 -9.90
N PRO A 30 2.92 -1.15 -9.46
CA PRO A 30 3.71 -0.35 -10.39
C PRO A 30 4.45 -1.24 -11.40
N ILE A 31 4.51 -0.80 -12.65
CA ILE A 31 5.23 -1.51 -13.70
C ILE A 31 6.73 -1.42 -13.40
N LYS A 32 7.34 -2.59 -13.15
CA LYS A 32 8.77 -2.71 -12.88
C LYS A 32 9.57 -2.39 -14.12
N LYS A 33 10.58 -1.53 -13.98
CA LYS A 33 11.52 -1.22 -15.07
C LYS A 33 12.29 -2.50 -15.47
N PRO A 34 12.37 -2.83 -16.78
CA PRO A 34 13.19 -3.94 -17.25
C PRO A 34 14.68 -3.70 -16.98
N LYS A 35 15.43 -4.77 -16.71
CA LYS A 35 16.87 -4.68 -16.44
C LYS A 35 17.61 -4.26 -17.71
N GLY A 36 18.42 -3.20 -17.63
CA GLY A 36 19.24 -2.73 -18.75
C GLY A 36 18.51 -1.92 -19.83
N CYS A 37 17.19 -1.74 -19.70
CA CYS A 37 16.37 -1.02 -20.68
C CYS A 37 15.65 0.16 -20.03
N GLU A 38 15.16 1.10 -20.84
CA GLU A 38 14.30 2.17 -20.35
C GLU A 38 12.86 1.70 -20.13
N LEU A 39 12.14 2.41 -19.25
CA LEU A 39 10.70 2.24 -19.08
C LEU A 39 9.99 2.98 -20.22
N ASN A 40 9.05 2.30 -20.89
CA ASN A 40 8.29 2.86 -21.99
C ASN A 40 7.50 4.11 -21.54
N ALA A 41 7.22 5.04 -22.45
CA ALA A 41 6.45 6.25 -22.17
C ALA A 41 5.04 5.94 -21.62
N MET A 42 4.38 4.90 -22.15
CA MET A 42 3.06 4.46 -21.66
C MET A 42 3.15 3.91 -20.23
N ASP A 43 4.16 3.09 -19.94
CA ASP A 43 4.36 2.54 -18.59
C ASP A 43 4.70 3.64 -17.58
N LYS A 44 5.46 4.67 -18.00
CA LYS A 44 5.71 5.87 -17.19
C LYS A 44 4.41 6.60 -16.87
N LEU A 45 3.50 6.72 -17.84
CA LEU A 45 2.19 7.36 -17.64
C LEU A 45 1.32 6.56 -16.66
N ILE A 46 1.28 5.23 -16.79
CA ILE A 46 0.57 4.34 -15.86
C ILE A 46 1.15 4.46 -14.46
N ASN A 47 2.47 4.40 -14.32
CA ASN A 47 3.15 4.56 -13.04
C ASN A 47 2.92 5.95 -12.43
N LYS A 48 2.81 7.01 -13.24
CA LYS A 48 2.45 8.36 -12.77
C LYS A 48 1.04 8.38 -12.17
N ALA A 49 0.06 7.75 -12.82
CA ALA A 49 -1.29 7.63 -12.28
C ALA A 49 -1.30 6.84 -10.95
N ILE A 50 -0.64 5.69 -10.90
CA ILE A 50 -0.49 4.90 -9.66
C ILE A 50 0.18 5.72 -8.55
N SER A 51 1.24 6.44 -8.89
CA SER A 51 1.99 7.27 -7.93
C SER A 51 1.13 8.42 -7.39
N SER A 52 0.28 9.04 -8.22
CA SER A 52 -0.61 10.11 -7.77
C SER A 52 -1.58 9.66 -6.68
N VAL A 53 -2.06 8.41 -6.74
CA VAL A 53 -2.89 7.80 -5.70
C VAL A 53 -2.05 7.49 -4.46
N ARG A 54 -0.84 6.93 -4.63
CA ARG A 54 0.07 6.59 -3.52
C ARG A 54 0.43 7.81 -2.68
N VAL A 55 0.65 8.98 -3.29
CA VAL A 55 0.98 10.21 -2.54
C VAL A 55 -0.08 10.57 -1.49
N ILE A 56 -1.37 10.41 -1.82
CA ILE A 56 -2.46 10.71 -0.88
C ILE A 56 -2.43 9.73 0.30
N VAL A 57 -2.26 8.43 -0.01
CA VAL A 57 -2.19 7.36 1.00
C VAL A 57 -0.96 7.53 1.89
N GLU A 58 0.20 7.83 1.31
CA GLU A 58 1.45 8.07 2.04
C GLU A 58 1.36 9.30 2.95
N ASN A 59 0.67 10.37 2.51
CA ASN A 59 0.39 11.54 3.36
C ASN A 59 -0.49 11.18 4.56
N ALA A 60 -1.51 10.34 4.38
CA ALA A 60 -2.35 9.87 5.47
C ALA A 60 -1.55 9.01 6.47
N ILE A 61 -0.75 8.07 5.96
CA ILE A 61 0.15 7.22 6.78
C ILE A 61 1.16 8.09 7.54
N ALA A 62 1.76 9.08 6.87
CA ALA A 62 2.67 10.03 7.49
C ALA A 62 1.97 10.84 8.59
N GLY A 63 0.70 11.18 8.41
CA GLY A 63 -0.16 11.79 9.42
C GLY A 63 -0.28 10.93 10.68
N VAL A 64 -0.64 9.66 10.53
CA VAL A 64 -0.72 8.68 11.62
C VAL A 64 0.63 8.53 12.34
N LYS A 65 1.73 8.53 11.58
CA LYS A 65 3.10 8.45 12.13
C LYS A 65 3.58 9.72 12.85
N ARG A 66 2.80 10.80 12.91
CA ARG A 66 3.16 11.96 13.77
C ARG A 66 2.95 11.64 15.26
N PHE A 67 2.08 10.68 15.56
CA PHE A 67 1.80 10.28 16.93
C PHE A 67 2.86 9.31 17.44
N LYS A 68 3.65 9.75 18.42
CA LYS A 68 4.70 8.94 19.05
C LYS A 68 4.19 7.64 19.66
N MET A 69 2.94 7.63 20.12
CA MET A 69 2.30 6.43 20.63
C MET A 69 2.11 5.34 19.56
N VAL A 70 2.10 5.70 18.27
CA VAL A 70 2.04 4.76 17.14
C VAL A 70 3.43 4.43 16.59
N THR A 71 4.36 5.39 16.55
CA THR A 71 5.69 5.16 15.94
C THR A 71 6.72 4.53 16.85
N ASP A 72 6.67 4.84 18.14
CA ASP A 72 7.66 4.35 19.09
C ASP A 72 7.23 2.99 19.63
N VAL A 73 8.16 2.30 20.31
CA VAL A 73 7.86 1.02 20.94
C VAL A 73 6.74 1.20 21.98
N PHE A 74 5.57 0.64 21.70
CA PHE A 74 4.43 0.65 22.59
C PHE A 74 4.65 -0.33 23.75
N ARG A 75 4.93 0.21 24.95
CA ARG A 75 5.28 -0.59 26.14
C ARG A 75 4.10 -0.93 27.06
N ASN A 76 2.94 -0.31 26.85
CA ASN A 76 1.76 -0.59 27.66
C ASN A 76 1.24 -2.02 27.34
N LYS A 77 0.85 -2.75 28.39
CA LYS A 77 0.45 -4.16 28.36
C LYS A 77 -1.07 -4.38 28.46
N THR A 78 -1.84 -3.30 28.57
CA THR A 78 -3.30 -3.36 28.57
C THR A 78 -3.79 -3.95 27.26
N VAL A 79 -4.64 -4.94 27.38
CA VAL A 79 -5.24 -5.66 26.24
C VAL A 79 -6.01 -4.68 25.36
N ASP A 80 -5.94 -4.87 24.04
CA ASP A 80 -6.58 -4.08 22.99
C ASP A 80 -6.21 -2.59 22.90
N LEU A 81 -5.36 -2.09 23.81
CA LEU A 81 -5.03 -0.66 23.81
C LEU A 81 -4.21 -0.28 22.56
N LYS A 82 -3.35 -1.17 22.07
CA LYS A 82 -2.57 -0.94 20.84
C LYS A 82 -3.45 -0.69 19.63
N ASP A 83 -4.45 -1.54 19.43
CA ASP A 83 -5.36 -1.44 18.28
C ASP A 83 -6.28 -0.23 18.41
N LYS A 84 -6.77 0.06 19.62
CA LYS A 84 -7.55 1.28 19.91
C LYS A 84 -6.74 2.54 19.60
N VAL A 85 -5.48 2.58 19.99
CA VAL A 85 -4.58 3.70 19.71
C VAL A 85 -4.40 3.90 18.21
N MET A 86 -4.21 2.81 17.46
CA MET A 86 -4.10 2.89 16.00
C MET A 86 -5.39 3.38 15.36
N ALA A 87 -6.56 2.88 15.79
CA ALA A 87 -7.87 3.31 15.30
C ALA A 87 -8.10 4.81 15.54
N ILE A 88 -7.85 5.28 16.76
CA ILE A 88 -7.96 6.69 17.13
C ILE A 88 -7.01 7.56 16.31
N ALA A 89 -5.75 7.13 16.12
CA ALA A 89 -4.78 7.86 15.30
C ALA A 89 -5.19 7.94 13.82
N CYS A 90 -5.93 6.95 13.32
CA CYS A 90 -6.54 6.93 12.00
C CYS A 90 -7.89 7.67 11.91
N GLY A 91 -8.44 8.14 13.03
CA GLY A 91 -9.75 8.80 13.09
C GLY A 91 -10.94 7.85 12.90
N LEU A 92 -10.79 6.58 13.31
CA LEU A 92 -11.82 5.53 13.26
C LEU A 92 -12.56 5.37 14.60
#